data_AF-A0A8T3X186-F1
#
_entry.id   AF-A0A8T3X186-F1
#
_cell.length_a   1.000
_cell.length_b   1.000
_cell.length_c   1.000
_cell.angle_alpha   90.00
_cell.angle_beta   90.00
_cell.angle_gamma   90.00
#
_symmetry.space_group_name_H-M   'P 1'
#
loop_
_entity.id
_entity.type
_entity.pdbx_description
1 polymer ?
#
loop_
_entity_poly.entity_id
_entity_poly.type
_entity_poly.pdbx_seq_one_letter_code
_entity_poly.pdbx_strand_id
1 'polypeptide(L)'
;MKSNTLLFILILGILLVSSCAKKEVQEPTGKELPEEYLLTYSEGNCLTASECYYAGEGCGGGHGICTNNPKKYEGAVTTCDIVPSHPINRGYGCVCIEALGKCGWVQEARQNIKS
;
A
#
# COMPACT_ATOMS: atom_id res chain seq x y z
N MET A 1 6.86 52.57 -58.50
CA MET A 1 7.20 51.62 -57.42
C MET A 1 6.68 52.19 -56.11
N LYS A 2 5.59 51.64 -55.55
CA LYS A 2 5.01 52.06 -54.27
C LYS A 2 5.20 50.93 -53.25
N SER A 3 5.92 51.24 -52.18
CA SER A 3 6.38 50.32 -51.13
C SER A 3 5.20 49.86 -50.27
N ASN A 4 4.94 48.56 -50.26
CA ASN A 4 3.83 47.92 -49.56
C ASN A 4 4.31 47.34 -48.21
N THR A 5 4.88 48.20 -47.35
CA THR A 5 5.60 47.80 -46.14
C THR A 5 4.85 48.18 -44.87
N LEU A 6 3.53 47.98 -44.84
CA LEU A 6 2.70 48.34 -43.68
C LEU A 6 1.66 47.28 -43.28
N LEU A 7 1.75 46.08 -43.87
CA LEU A 7 0.80 44.98 -43.63
C LEU A 7 1.44 43.74 -42.99
N PHE A 8 2.55 43.89 -42.25
CA PHE A 8 3.22 42.75 -41.59
C PHE A 8 3.34 42.88 -40.06
N ILE A 9 3.01 44.03 -39.47
CA ILE A 9 3.20 44.25 -38.03
C ILE A 9 1.96 43.85 -37.20
N LEU A 10 0.80 43.58 -37.82
CA LEU A 10 -0.43 43.24 -37.09
C LEU A 10 -0.65 41.75 -36.82
N ILE A 11 0.21 40.85 -37.32
CA ILE A 11 0.01 39.39 -37.20
C ILE A 11 0.90 38.75 -36.11
N LEU A 12 1.72 39.53 -35.39
CA LEU A 12 2.61 39.02 -34.35
C LEU A 12 2.11 39.22 -32.90
N GLY A 13 0.83 39.56 -32.72
CA GLY A 13 0.28 39.96 -31.41
C GLY A 13 -0.71 38.98 -30.75
N ILE A 14 -1.04 37.83 -31.36
CA ILE A 14 -2.14 36.96 -30.88
C ILE A 14 -1.73 35.48 -30.77
N LEU A 15 -0.53 35.18 -30.25
CA LEU A 15 -0.12 33.80 -29.92
C LEU A 15 0.50 33.67 -28.53
N LEU A 16 -0.11 34.33 -27.54
CA LEU A 16 0.06 33.95 -26.14
C LEU A 16 -1.31 33.63 -25.54
N VAL A 17 -2.03 32.70 -26.19
CA VAL A 17 -3.09 31.95 -25.51
C VAL A 17 -2.42 31.16 -24.40
N SER A 18 -2.69 31.64 -23.19
CA SER A 18 -2.33 31.05 -21.92
C SER A 18 -2.65 29.56 -21.94
N SER A 19 -1.64 28.76 -22.24
CA SER A 19 -1.61 27.35 -21.86
C SER A 19 -1.34 27.31 -20.35
N CYS A 20 -2.34 27.73 -19.55
CA CYS A 20 -2.53 27.16 -18.23
C CYS A 20 -2.88 25.70 -18.46
N ALA A 21 -1.86 24.88 -18.71
CA ALA A 21 -1.96 23.45 -18.52
C ALA A 21 -2.30 23.27 -17.04
N LYS A 22 -3.60 23.15 -16.74
CA LYS A 22 -4.05 22.53 -15.50
C LYS A 22 -3.40 21.15 -15.53
N LYS A 23 -2.30 21.04 -14.78
CA LYS A 23 -1.73 19.77 -14.40
C LYS A 23 -2.81 19.15 -13.52
N GLU A 24 -3.66 18.33 -14.11
CA GLU A 24 -4.49 17.40 -13.35
C GLU A 24 -3.49 16.58 -12.56
N VAL A 25 -3.36 16.92 -11.28
CA VAL A 25 -2.72 16.07 -10.29
C VAL A 25 -3.61 14.84 -10.27
N GLN A 26 -3.22 13.83 -11.04
CA GLN A 26 -3.78 12.49 -10.95
C GLN A 26 -3.44 12.03 -9.54
N GLU A 27 -4.38 12.19 -8.61
CA GLU A 27 -4.27 11.64 -7.28
C GLU A 27 -4.11 10.12 -7.46
N PRO A 28 -2.99 9.51 -7.07
CA PRO A 28 -2.91 8.05 -7.03
C PRO A 28 -3.68 7.59 -5.79
N THR A 29 -5.00 7.82 -5.75
CA THR A 29 -5.87 7.39 -4.66
C THR A 29 -6.39 6.00 -4.96
N GLY A 30 -5.47 5.05 -4.89
CA GLY A 30 -5.79 3.63 -4.96
C GLY A 30 -4.56 2.88 -4.49
N LYS A 31 -4.44 2.67 -3.18
CA LYS A 31 -3.45 1.74 -2.67
C LYS A 31 -3.77 0.39 -3.32
N GLU A 32 -2.84 -0.15 -4.11
CA GLU A 32 -3.06 -1.38 -4.86
C GLU A 32 -3.16 -2.56 -3.88
N LEU A 33 -4.09 -3.48 -4.13
CA LEU A 33 -4.17 -4.71 -3.35
C LEU A 33 -2.94 -5.57 -3.67
N PRO A 34 -2.23 -6.11 -2.67
CA PRO A 34 -1.20 -7.11 -2.92
C PRO A 34 -1.80 -8.32 -3.65
N GLU A 35 -1.06 -8.85 -4.63
CA GLU A 35 -1.48 -9.99 -5.46
C GLU A 35 -1.83 -11.23 -4.63
N GLU A 36 -1.10 -11.44 -3.52
CA GLU A 36 -1.36 -12.52 -2.58
C GLU A 36 -1.44 -12.00 -1.15
N TYR A 37 -2.66 -12.02 -0.60
CA TYR A 37 -2.91 -11.74 0.81
C TYR A 37 -3.87 -12.74 1.42
N LEU A 38 -3.79 -12.87 2.75
CA LEU A 38 -4.70 -13.68 3.54
C LEU A 38 -5.23 -12.86 4.73
N LEU A 39 -6.53 -13.00 5.00
CA LEU A 39 -7.18 -12.45 6.19
C LEU A 39 -7.49 -13.52 7.25
N THR A 40 -7.11 -14.77 7.01
CA THR A 40 -7.17 -15.81 8.03
C THR A 40 -6.16 -15.52 9.13
N TYR A 41 -6.48 -15.87 10.38
CA TYR A 41 -5.61 -15.58 11.53
C TYR A 41 -5.26 -14.08 11.63
N SER A 42 -6.21 -13.20 11.34
CA SER A 42 -6.02 -11.75 11.43
C SER A 42 -7.25 -11.05 12.01
N GLU A 43 -7.01 -9.93 12.71
CA GLU A 43 -8.05 -9.08 13.29
C GLU A 43 -7.57 -7.63 13.35
N GLY A 44 -8.47 -6.67 13.13
CA GLY A 44 -8.20 -5.26 13.36
C GLY A 44 -8.04 -4.45 12.08
N ASN A 45 -8.22 -3.14 12.25
CA ASN A 45 -8.11 -2.17 11.16
C ASN A 45 -6.80 -1.39 11.29
N CYS A 46 -6.31 -0.87 10.18
CA CYS A 46 -5.03 -0.15 10.14
C CYS A 46 -5.05 0.87 9.00
N LEU A 47 -4.19 1.90 9.12
CA LEU A 47 -4.00 2.90 8.06
C LEU A 47 -2.65 2.74 7.34
N THR A 48 -1.65 2.27 8.08
CA THR A 48 -0.25 2.13 7.64
C THR A 48 0.30 0.73 7.91
N ALA A 49 1.25 0.30 7.07
CA ALA A 49 1.95 -0.98 7.20
C ALA A 49 2.46 -1.31 8.61
N SER A 50 2.89 -0.30 9.37
CA SER A 50 3.49 -0.45 10.70
C SER A 50 2.49 -0.68 11.84
N GLU A 51 1.18 -0.58 11.61
CA GLU A 51 0.18 -0.69 12.68
C GLU A 51 -0.21 -2.13 13.03
N CYS A 52 0.17 -3.11 12.21
CA CYS A 52 -0.18 -4.51 12.39
C CYS A 52 1.03 -5.31 12.84
N TYR A 53 0.82 -6.14 13.86
CA TYR A 53 1.85 -6.93 14.50
C TYR A 53 1.40 -8.38 14.63
N TYR A 54 2.37 -9.28 14.56
CA TYR A 54 2.13 -10.66 14.93
C TYR A 54 2.02 -10.78 16.46
N ALA A 55 0.86 -11.20 16.95
CA ALA A 55 0.60 -11.45 18.35
C ALA A 55 0.49 -12.95 18.58
N GLY A 56 1.49 -13.54 19.25
CA GLY A 56 1.48 -14.96 19.59
C GLY A 56 2.80 -15.68 19.35
N GLU A 57 3.92 -15.06 19.72
CA GLU A 57 5.29 -15.61 19.68
C GLU A 57 5.50 -16.81 20.64
N GLY A 58 4.61 -17.80 20.63
CA GLY A 58 4.87 -19.12 21.22
C GLY A 58 5.82 -19.94 20.34
N CYS A 59 6.42 -20.99 20.89
CA CYS A 59 7.52 -21.78 20.27
C CYS A 59 7.22 -22.47 18.91
N GLY A 60 6.05 -22.29 18.29
CA GLY A 60 5.70 -22.96 17.04
C GLY A 60 4.91 -22.12 16.02
N GLY A 61 4.62 -20.85 16.34
CA GLY A 61 3.99 -19.92 15.39
C GLY A 61 2.57 -20.28 14.92
N GLY A 62 1.96 -21.35 15.43
CA GLY A 62 0.73 -21.94 14.87
C GLY A 62 -0.59 -21.31 15.30
N HIS A 63 -0.57 -20.46 16.34
CA HIS A 63 -1.78 -19.92 16.98
C HIS A 63 -1.81 -18.39 17.07
N GLY A 64 -0.78 -17.71 16.58
CA GLY A 64 -0.74 -16.26 16.65
C GLY A 64 -1.69 -15.60 15.67
N ILE A 65 -2.01 -14.34 15.91
CA ILE A 65 -2.89 -13.53 15.08
C ILE A 65 -2.13 -12.30 14.57
N CYS A 66 -2.36 -11.91 13.31
CA CYS A 66 -1.94 -10.61 12.81
C CYS A 66 -2.95 -9.54 13.23
N THR A 67 -2.54 -8.59 14.08
CA THR A 67 -3.46 -7.61 14.66
C THR A 67 -2.81 -6.27 14.99
N ASN A 68 -3.65 -5.22 15.05
CA ASN A 68 -3.27 -3.91 15.58
C ASN A 68 -3.40 -3.82 17.11
N ASN A 69 -3.90 -4.87 17.78
CA ASN A 69 -4.04 -4.92 19.23
C ASN A 69 -3.35 -6.18 19.83
N PRO A 70 -2.01 -6.26 19.78
CA PRO A 70 -1.30 -7.45 20.25
C PRO A 70 -1.50 -7.74 21.74
N LYS A 71 -1.73 -6.70 22.55
CA LYS A 71 -1.96 -6.81 23.99
C LYS A 71 -3.14 -7.73 24.36
N LYS A 72 -4.16 -7.81 23.50
CA LYS A 72 -5.32 -8.70 23.67
C LYS A 72 -4.92 -10.18 23.77
N TYR A 73 -3.77 -10.55 23.20
CA TYR A 73 -3.29 -11.93 23.08
C TYR A 73 -2.08 -12.23 23.96
N GLU A 74 -1.66 -11.28 24.80
CA GLU A 74 -0.62 -11.54 25.80
C GLU A 74 -1.06 -12.69 26.72
N GLY A 75 -0.23 -13.74 26.83
CA GLY A 75 -0.53 -14.92 27.65
C GLY A 75 -1.60 -15.88 27.09
N ALA A 76 -2.19 -15.59 25.92
CA ALA A 76 -3.19 -16.45 25.29
C ALA A 76 -2.58 -17.68 24.60
N VAL A 77 -1.32 -17.59 24.17
CA VAL A 77 -0.61 -18.71 23.53
C VAL A 77 0.04 -19.58 24.60
N THR A 78 -0.59 -20.71 24.88
CA THR A 78 -0.14 -21.66 25.92
C THR A 78 0.45 -22.95 25.35
N THR A 79 0.40 -23.14 24.02
CA THR A 79 0.87 -24.35 23.33
C THR A 79 2.01 -24.04 22.36
N CYS A 80 2.91 -25.00 22.20
CA CYS A 80 4.07 -24.92 21.31
C CYS A 80 3.84 -25.65 19.98
N ASP A 81 2.58 -25.97 19.67
CA ASP A 81 2.24 -26.74 18.48
C ASP A 81 2.46 -25.90 17.22
N ILE A 82 3.14 -26.51 16.24
CA ILE A 82 3.32 -25.92 14.91
C ILE A 82 2.09 -26.27 14.09
N VAL A 83 1.44 -25.26 13.53
CA VAL A 83 0.36 -25.42 12.54
C VAL A 83 0.95 -25.11 11.16
N PRO A 84 1.30 -26.12 10.33
CA PRO A 84 2.02 -25.88 9.07
C PRO A 84 1.24 -25.03 8.06
N SER A 85 -0.09 -25.04 8.14
CA SER A 85 -0.96 -24.22 7.30
C SER A 85 -1.06 -22.76 7.75
N HIS A 86 -0.55 -22.41 8.94
CA HIS A 86 -0.55 -21.05 9.44
C HIS A 86 0.25 -20.12 8.51
N PRO A 87 -0.22 -18.90 8.18
CA PRO A 87 0.46 -18.02 7.22
C PRO A 87 1.95 -17.79 7.51
N ILE A 88 2.32 -17.61 8.78
CA ILE A 88 3.73 -17.40 9.19
C ILE A 88 4.63 -18.59 8.81
N ASN A 89 4.10 -19.81 8.88
CA ASN A 89 4.82 -21.04 8.53
C ASN A 89 4.85 -21.29 7.00
N ARG A 90 4.19 -20.44 6.22
CA ARG A 90 4.14 -20.46 4.75
C ARG A 90 4.86 -19.26 4.11
N GLY A 91 5.61 -18.48 4.89
CA GLY A 91 6.39 -17.34 4.39
C GLY A 91 5.58 -16.06 4.18
N TYR A 92 4.45 -15.91 4.88
CA TYR A 92 3.73 -14.64 4.92
C TYR A 92 4.15 -13.81 6.13
N GLY A 93 4.32 -12.51 5.92
CA GLY A 93 4.53 -11.51 6.96
C GLY A 93 3.21 -10.83 7.35
N CYS A 94 3.07 -10.47 8.63
CA CYS A 94 1.93 -9.69 9.13
C CYS A 94 2.13 -8.21 8.79
N VAL A 95 1.18 -7.62 8.06
CA VAL A 95 1.23 -6.22 7.62
C VAL A 95 -0.17 -5.61 7.58
N CYS A 96 -0.24 -4.28 7.43
CA CYS A 96 -1.48 -3.64 6.99
C CYS A 96 -1.70 -3.84 5.49
N ILE A 97 -2.82 -4.44 5.11
CA ILE A 97 -3.30 -4.45 3.73
C ILE A 97 -4.00 -3.12 3.52
N GLU A 98 -3.22 -2.09 3.19
CA GLU A 98 -3.66 -0.70 3.23
C GLU A 98 -4.83 -0.42 2.28
N ALA A 99 -4.94 -1.16 1.17
CA ALA A 99 -6.07 -1.10 0.24
C ALA A 99 -7.41 -1.54 0.87
N LEU A 100 -7.36 -2.36 1.94
CA LEU A 100 -8.52 -2.82 2.70
C LEU A 100 -8.66 -2.11 4.06
N GLY A 101 -7.62 -1.40 4.50
CA GLY A 101 -7.53 -0.85 5.85
C GLY A 101 -7.58 -1.92 6.95
N LYS A 102 -7.04 -3.12 6.68
CA LYS A 102 -7.12 -4.29 7.58
C LYS A 102 -5.75 -4.92 7.82
N CYS A 103 -5.53 -5.41 9.04
CA CYS A 103 -4.41 -6.28 9.30
C CYS A 103 -4.59 -7.61 8.58
N GLY A 104 -3.50 -8.13 8.03
CA GLY A 104 -3.51 -9.40 7.33
C GLY A 104 -2.09 -9.85 6.95
N TRP A 105 -2.03 -10.90 6.17
CA TRP A 105 -0.78 -11.58 5.84
C TRP A 105 -0.44 -11.39 4.38
N VAL A 106 0.79 -11.01 4.07
CA VAL A 106 1.27 -10.82 2.68
C VAL A 106 2.55 -11.63 2.49
N GLN A 107 2.68 -12.28 1.33
CA GLN A 107 3.84 -13.14 1.06
C GLN A 107 5.11 -12.28 0.89
N GLU A 108 6.14 -12.53 1.71
CA GLU A 108 7.34 -11.67 1.76
C GLU A 108 8.21 -11.75 0.49
N ALA A 109 8.02 -12.79 -0.33
CA ALA A 109 8.82 -13.07 -1.52
C ALA A 109 8.84 -11.97 -2.59
N ARG A 110 7.99 -10.93 -2.52
CA ARG A 110 7.96 -9.84 -3.51
C ARG A 110 8.29 -8.44 -2.99
N GLN A 111 8.50 -8.26 -1.68
CA GLN A 111 8.86 -6.94 -1.12
C GLN A 111 10.33 -6.56 -1.40
N ASN A 112 11.18 -7.52 -1.82
CA ASN A 112 12.61 -7.32 -2.08
C ASN A 112 12.98 -6.97 -3.54
N ILE A 113 12.04 -6.64 -4.43
CA ILE A 113 12.33 -6.35 -5.86
C ILE A 113 12.35 -4.84 -6.17
N LYS A 114 12.14 -3.95 -5.18
CA LYS A 114 12.24 -2.49 -5.41
C LYS A 114 12.94 -1.77 -4.25
N SER A 115 14.21 -2.10 -4.01
CA SER A 115 15.14 -1.21 -3.32
C SER A 115 16.28 -0.80 -4.23
#